data_AF-A0A913WUB7-F1
#
_entry.id   AF-A0A913WUB7-F1
#
_cell.length_a   1.000
_cell.length_b   1.000
_cell.length_c   1.000
_cell.angle_alpha   90.00
_cell.angle_beta   90.00
_cell.angle_gamma   90.00
#
_symmetry.space_group_name_H-M   'P 1'
#
loop_
_entity.id
_entity.type
_entity.pdbx_description
1 polymer ?
#
loop_
_entity_poly.entity_id
_entity_poly.type
_entity_poly.pdbx_seq_one_letter_code
_entity_poly.pdbx_strand_id
1 'polypeptide(L)'
;MDSLRILVVLMAAICLLCQVSADPLLDEILAEYELKRDYDANPDCSDQYKQNICGKIITQLHCMKTKSRMGKFAKANCRRFCGYC
;
A
#
# COMPACT_ATOMS: atom_id res chain seq x y z
N MET A 1 -2.48 -13.28 -50.39
CA MET A 1 -2.26 -14.34 -49.36
C MET A 1 -1.24 -13.92 -48.30
N ASP A 2 -0.38 -12.94 -48.58
CA ASP A 2 0.70 -12.53 -47.67
C ASP A 2 0.21 -11.77 -46.43
N SER A 3 -0.84 -10.96 -46.55
CA SER A 3 -1.41 -10.21 -45.42
C SER A 3 -1.99 -11.13 -44.33
N LEU A 4 -2.55 -12.29 -44.71
CA LEU A 4 -3.08 -13.28 -43.77
C LEU A 4 -1.96 -13.93 -42.95
N ARG A 5 -0.82 -14.21 -43.59
CA ARG A 5 0.35 -14.81 -42.93
C ARG A 5 0.99 -13.85 -41.95
N ILE A 6 1.08 -12.57 -42.31
CA ILE A 6 1.60 -11.51 -41.42
C ILE A 6 0.70 -11.36 -40.19
N LEU A 7 -0.62 -11.37 -40.37
CA LEU A 7 -1.57 -11.23 -39.28
C LEU A 7 -1.51 -12.42 -38.31
N VAL A 8 -1.36 -13.64 -38.82
CA VAL A 8 -1.18 -14.84 -37.99
C VAL A 8 0.11 -14.79 -37.18
N VAL A 9 1.23 -14.33 -37.77
CA VAL A 9 2.50 -14.17 -37.07
C VAL A 9 2.40 -13.09 -35.98
N LEU A 10 1.71 -11.98 -36.27
CA LEU A 10 1.50 -10.91 -35.30
C LEU A 10 0.65 -11.39 -34.11
N MET A 11 -0.43 -12.12 -34.37
CA MET A 11 -1.29 -12.68 -33.33
C MET A 11 -0.55 -13.73 -32.47
N ALA A 12 0.27 -14.58 -33.08
CA ALA A 12 1.09 -15.54 -32.35
C ALA A 12 2.12 -14.85 -31.45
N ALA A 13 2.76 -13.78 -31.94
CA ALA A 13 3.71 -12.99 -31.16
C ALA A 13 3.02 -12.29 -29.97
N ILE A 14 1.83 -11.73 -30.17
CA ILE A 14 1.04 -11.08 -29.10
C ILE A 14 0.64 -12.11 -28.03
N CYS A 15 0.16 -13.29 -28.42
CA CYS A 15 -0.20 -14.34 -27.47
C CYS A 15 0.99 -14.82 -26.62
N LEU A 16 2.18 -14.91 -27.22
CA LEU A 16 3.41 -15.27 -26.49
C LEU A 16 3.81 -14.18 -25.48
N LEU A 17 3.66 -12.90 -25.83
CA LEU A 17 3.96 -11.78 -24.92
C LEU A 17 2.98 -11.69 -23.75
N CYS A 18 1.69 -11.97 -23.97
CA CYS A 18 0.69 -11.95 -22.90
C CYS A 18 0.87 -13.05 -21.84
N GLN A 19 1.59 -14.13 -22.15
CA GLN A 19 1.92 -15.17 -21.16
C GLN A 19 3.06 -14.74 -20.22
N VAL A 20 3.88 -13.77 -20.62
CA VAL A 20 4.99 -13.25 -19.80
C VAL A 20 4.54 -12.10 -18.89
N SER A 21 3.45 -11.42 -19.23
CA SER A 21 2.89 -10.32 -18.41
C SER A 21 2.05 -10.78 -17.21
N ALA A 22 1.78 -12.09 -17.08
CA ALA A 22 1.26 -12.68 -15.83
C ALA A 22 2.43 -12.98 -14.87
N ASP A 23 3.32 -12.00 -14.71
CA ASP A 23 4.45 -12.08 -13.79
C ASP A 23 3.90 -11.79 -12.39
N PRO A 24 4.09 -12.66 -11.38
CA PRO A 24 3.68 -12.39 -10.00
C PRO A 24 4.28 -11.08 -9.43
N LEU A 25 5.31 -10.54 -10.09
CA LEU A 25 5.90 -9.24 -9.82
C LEU A 25 4.92 -8.07 -10.08
N LEU A 26 4.05 -8.16 -11.09
CA LEU A 26 3.13 -7.07 -11.43
C LEU A 26 1.99 -6.97 -10.41
N ASP A 27 1.48 -8.11 -9.94
CA ASP A 27 0.51 -8.17 -8.84
C ASP A 27 1.12 -7.69 -7.52
N GLU A 28 2.41 -7.96 -7.26
CA GLU A 28 3.11 -7.46 -6.08
C GLU A 28 3.30 -5.92 -6.14
N ILE A 29 3.64 -5.38 -7.31
CA ILE A 29 3.76 -3.93 -7.51
C ILE A 29 2.40 -3.24 -7.42
N LEU A 30 1.34 -3.83 -7.96
CA LEU A 30 -0.03 -3.31 -7.82
C LEU A 30 -0.51 -3.37 -6.37
N ALA A 31 -0.20 -4.45 -5.64
CA ALA A 31 -0.52 -4.56 -4.22
C ALA A 31 0.20 -3.50 -3.38
N GLU A 32 1.48 -3.22 -3.64
CA GLU A 32 2.19 -2.13 -2.97
C GLU A 32 1.61 -0.75 -3.29
N TYR A 33 1.17 -0.53 -4.54
CA TYR A 33 0.58 0.75 -4.96
C TYR A 33 -0.82 0.97 -4.39
N GLU A 34 -1.65 -0.07 -4.34
CA GLU A 34 -3.00 -0.03 -3.77
C GLU A 34 -2.96 0.15 -2.25
N LEU A 35 -2.07 -0.56 -1.55
CA LEU A 35 -1.93 -0.46 -0.09
C LEU A 35 -1.44 0.92 0.34
N LYS A 36 -0.57 1.55 -0.46
CA LYS A 36 -0.15 2.93 -0.24
C LYS A 36 -1.27 3.93 -0.51
N ARG A 37 -2.11 3.66 -1.52
CA ARG A 37 -3.27 4.50 -1.84
C ARG A 37 -4.32 4.47 -0.75
N ASP A 38 -4.62 3.31 -0.18
CA ASP A 38 -5.60 3.20 0.91
C ASP A 38 -5.11 3.89 2.21
N TYR A 39 -3.81 3.87 2.45
CA TYR A 39 -3.21 4.55 3.61
C TYR A 39 -3.26 6.09 3.52
N ASP A 40 -3.19 6.64 2.31
CA ASP A 40 -3.28 8.09 2.06
C ASP A 40 -4.70 8.54 1.64
N ALA A 41 -5.60 7.62 1.26
CA ALA A 41 -6.97 7.91 0.83
C ALA A 41 -7.98 8.00 1.98
N ASN A 42 -7.59 7.64 3.20
CA ASN A 42 -8.43 7.83 4.38
C ASN A 42 -8.07 9.18 5.04
N PRO A 43 -8.75 10.30 4.72
CA PRO A 43 -8.42 11.62 5.28
C PRO A 43 -8.52 11.64 6.82
N ASP A 44 -9.29 10.71 7.40
CA ASP A 44 -9.42 10.52 8.85
C ASP A 44 -8.24 9.74 9.47
N CYS A 45 -7.37 9.14 8.64
CA CYS A 45 -6.14 8.50 9.08
C CYS A 45 -4.96 9.47 9.00
N SER A 46 -4.92 10.40 9.94
CA SER A 46 -3.75 11.26 10.15
C SER A 46 -3.34 11.28 11.61
N ASP A 47 -2.05 11.52 11.83
CA ASP A 47 -1.56 11.88 13.14
C ASP A 47 -1.88 13.35 13.38
N GLN A 48 -2.53 13.65 14.51
CA GLN A 48 -2.85 15.01 14.91
C GLN A 48 -1.58 15.80 15.28
N TYR A 49 -0.53 15.11 15.72
CA TYR A 49 0.77 15.71 16.02
C TYR A 49 1.85 15.20 15.07
N LYS A 50 2.85 16.06 14.83
CA LYS A 50 4.03 15.72 14.01
C LYS A 50 4.90 14.65 14.70
N GLN A 51 5.89 14.16 13.96
CA GLN A 51 6.81 13.09 14.39
C GLN A 51 7.55 13.35 15.72
N ASN A 52 7.72 14.63 16.10
CA ASN A 52 8.32 14.98 17.39
C ASN A 52 7.48 14.52 18.59
N ILE A 53 6.17 14.29 18.40
CA ILE A 53 5.29 13.69 19.40
C ILE A 53 5.00 12.24 19.00
N CYS A 54 4.42 12.02 17.83
CA CYS A 54 4.10 10.69 17.29
C CYS A 54 5.33 10.05 16.65
N GLY A 55 6.19 9.41 17.46
CA GLY A 55 7.43 8.77 17.02
C GLY A 55 8.60 8.99 17.96
N LYS A 56 8.67 10.16 18.61
CA LYS A 56 9.72 10.48 19.60
C LYS A 56 9.26 10.37 21.05
N ILE A 57 8.05 10.86 21.36
CA ILE A 57 7.48 10.78 22.71
C ILE A 57 6.57 9.54 22.81
N ILE A 58 5.67 9.42 21.85
CA ILE A 58 4.87 8.22 21.66
C ILE A 58 5.73 7.21 20.90
N THR A 59 5.84 6.02 21.47
CA THR A 59 6.61 4.89 20.94
C THR A 59 5.65 3.75 20.71
N GLN A 60 6.07 2.72 19.96
CA GLN A 60 5.22 1.56 19.70
C GLN A 60 4.71 0.88 20.99
N LEU A 61 5.50 0.92 22.07
CA LEU A 61 5.08 0.39 23.38
C LEU A 61 3.84 1.11 23.94
N HIS A 62 3.72 2.42 23.71
CA HIS A 62 2.56 3.19 24.12
C HIS A 62 1.32 2.80 23.30
N CYS A 63 1.46 2.52 22.02
CA CYS A 63 0.39 1.99 21.17
C CYS A 63 -0.09 0.60 21.67
N MET A 64 0.80 -0.28 22.10
CA MET A 64 0.38 -1.58 22.64
C MET A 64 -0.35 -1.46 23.98
N LYS A 65 0.03 -0.48 24.82
CA LYS A 65 -0.53 -0.26 26.15
C LYS A 65 -1.75 0.67 26.14
N THR A 66 -2.79 0.33 25.38
CA THR A 66 -4.01 1.14 25.17
C THR A 66 -4.72 1.62 26.45
N LYS A 67 -4.59 0.88 27.56
CA LYS A 67 -5.18 1.24 28.86
C LYS A 67 -4.41 2.31 29.62
N SER A 68 -3.13 2.52 29.30
CA SER A 68 -2.29 3.52 29.96
C SER A 68 -2.66 4.94 29.51
N ARG A 69 -2.29 5.96 30.31
CA ARG A 69 -2.52 7.37 29.95
C ARG A 69 -1.94 7.70 28.57
N MET A 70 -0.70 7.25 28.31
CA MET A 70 -0.04 7.46 27.03
C MET A 70 -0.64 6.62 25.90
N GLY A 71 -1.14 5.42 26.19
CA GLY A 71 -1.82 4.62 25.17
C GLY A 71 -3.17 5.20 24.76
N LYS A 72 -3.93 5.79 25.68
CA LYS A 72 -5.15 6.54 25.34
C LYS A 72 -4.83 7.77 24.49
N PHE A 73 -3.76 8.49 24.84
CA PHE A 73 -3.29 9.62 24.04
C PHE A 73 -2.89 9.18 22.63
N ALA A 74 -2.08 8.12 22.52
CA ALA A 74 -1.63 7.58 21.25
C ALA A 74 -2.79 7.14 20.36
N LYS A 75 -3.81 6.47 20.95
CA LYS A 75 -5.02 6.05 20.23
C LYS A 75 -5.84 7.20 19.66
N ALA A 76 -5.92 8.33 20.36
CA ALA A 76 -6.70 9.46 19.89
C ALA A 76 -5.95 10.32 18.85
N ASN A 77 -4.64 10.48 19.02
CA ASN A 77 -3.86 11.52 18.34
C ASN A 77 -2.76 11.01 17.39
N CYS A 78 -2.29 9.76 17.54
CA CYS A 78 -1.19 9.18 16.75
C CYS A 78 -1.66 7.91 16.02
N ARG A 79 -2.82 7.98 15.36
CA ARG A 79 -3.50 6.81 14.77
C ARG A 79 -2.72 6.20 13.62
N ARG A 80 -2.12 7.04 12.77
CA ARG A 80 -1.27 6.62 11.65
C ARG A 80 0.01 6.00 12.17
N PHE A 81 0.69 6.64 13.11
CA PHE A 81 1.90 6.09 13.72
C PHE A 81 1.66 4.73 14.43
N CYS A 82 0.53 4.59 15.12
CA CYS A 82 0.19 3.37 15.84
C CYS A 82 -0.48 2.29 14.98
N GLY A 83 -0.79 2.55 13.70
CA GLY A 83 -1.50 1.61 12.84
C GLY A 83 -2.92 1.27 13.33
N TYR A 84 -3.64 2.28 13.85
CA TYR A 84 -5.06 2.15 14.21
C TYR A 84 -6.02 2.55 13.10
N CYS A 85 -5.45 3.06 12.03
CA CYS A 85 -5.99 2.90 10.70
C CYS A 85 -5.48 1.53 10.19
#